data_AF-A0A523GEN3-F1
#
_entry.id   AF-A0A523GEN3-F1
#
_cell.length_a   1.000
_cell.length_b   1.000
_cell.length_c   1.000
_cell.angle_alpha   90.00
_cell.angle_beta   90.00
_cell.angle_gamma   90.00
#
_symmetry.space_group_name_H-M   'P 1'
#
loop_
_entity.id
_entity.type
_entity.pdbx_description
1 polymer ?
#
loop_
_entity_poly.entity_id
_entity_poly.type
_entity_poly.pdbx_seq_one_letter_code
_entity_poly.pdbx_strand_id
1 'polypeptide(L)'
;MSISERIVACVFALALAPSAVAQNSQTVAVQAAIQHVAKGQPAKAISMLDSLLALHPDFDQGWVGLGQAYRANGENEASLKAFQKSAELNHSNPVTMYNLGIAYALVSDLDGAFEWLLKAKTSNSVNVTNFDGLEAANNIRADTRYASLFPSEQEMSDPFVEGGRLLREWRGESPRDQFGWIARNIGDVDGDGINDLVTSAPTRSEGAPQSGKIYVYSGRSGDLIWTKTGTVANGQLGMGIESAGDVDGDGIPDVIAAAPYDNHVFVYSGRDGREIFSIEGPDSTGVFGSHVKGIGDANGDGYGDFLVGEPFQIWGAPIKGGTLLRSGRAHIYSGRDASELLVLSGENAGDAFGRAVAGQTVDGTTYFMIGAPNAGPNNRGRTYVYKNLSETPFFVIEPENSGISLGGMFLSIVGDVNADGTPDMYASDWADSALGASTGRIYVHSGADGTRLHVFKGEAAGDGFGIGISDAGDVDKDGHDDLIVAAWQYSGAAPSGGKLYLHSGRTGELMRVYTGKIPGETLGFDTTGMGDVNGDGVVDFLITSAWSVVNGYQSGRMFILSGR
;
A
#
# COMPACT_ATOMS: atom_id res chain seq x y z
N MET A 1 -17.13 -2.87 -11.71
CA MET A 1 -15.97 -2.09 -11.29
C MET A 1 -15.39 -2.77 -10.07
N SER A 2 -14.20 -3.35 -10.17
CA SER A 2 -13.57 -4.06 -9.04
C SER A 2 -13.22 -3.06 -7.93
N ILE A 3 -13.05 -3.54 -6.70
CA ILE A 3 -12.63 -2.69 -5.57
C ILE A 3 -11.23 -2.10 -5.82
N SER A 4 -10.36 -2.81 -6.55
CA SER A 4 -9.08 -2.26 -7.02
C SER A 4 -9.25 -1.05 -7.95
N GLU A 5 -10.26 -1.04 -8.83
CA GLU A 5 -10.60 0.12 -9.67
C GLU A 5 -11.19 1.28 -8.84
N ARG A 6 -11.85 1.01 -7.71
CA ARG A 6 -12.35 2.05 -6.79
C ARG A 6 -11.25 2.65 -5.90
N ILE A 7 -10.27 1.83 -5.49
CA ILE A 7 -9.05 2.30 -4.82
C ILE A 7 -8.27 3.22 -5.76
N VAL A 8 -8.11 2.80 -7.03
CA VAL A 8 -7.52 3.63 -8.09
C VAL A 8 -8.36 4.89 -8.35
N ALA A 9 -9.70 4.82 -8.36
CA ALA A 9 -10.55 5.99 -8.58
C ALA A 9 -10.56 7.01 -7.42
N CYS A 10 -10.50 6.57 -6.16
CA CYS A 10 -10.33 7.47 -5.01
C CYS A 10 -8.91 8.08 -4.97
N VAL A 11 -7.90 7.35 -5.41
CA VAL A 11 -6.50 7.82 -5.47
C VAL A 11 -6.25 8.77 -6.66
N PHE A 12 -6.80 8.49 -7.84
CA PHE A 12 -6.69 9.37 -9.02
C PHE A 12 -7.55 10.63 -8.91
N ALA A 13 -8.64 10.61 -8.13
CA ALA A 13 -9.48 11.79 -7.92
C ALA A 13 -8.81 12.89 -7.07
N LEU A 14 -7.66 12.63 -6.45
CA LEU A 14 -7.00 13.55 -5.51
C LEU A 14 -5.67 14.16 -5.99
N ALA A 15 -5.19 13.85 -7.20
CA ALA A 15 -3.98 14.47 -7.79
C ALA A 15 -4.19 15.92 -8.30
N LEU A 16 -5.14 16.67 -7.72
CA LEU A 16 -5.31 18.10 -7.95
C LEU A 16 -5.52 18.82 -6.62
N ALA A 17 -4.59 18.66 -5.68
CA ALA A 17 -4.44 19.64 -4.60
C ALA A 17 -3.61 20.83 -5.14
N PRO A 18 -4.15 22.06 -5.13
CA PRO A 18 -3.41 23.22 -5.60
C PRO A 18 -2.31 23.57 -4.60
N SER A 19 -1.05 23.48 -5.03
CA SER A 19 0.03 24.26 -4.41
C SER A 19 -0.40 25.73 -4.40
N ALA A 20 -0.35 26.40 -3.24
CA ALA A 20 -0.71 27.80 -3.05
C ALA A 20 0.31 28.74 -3.73
N VAL A 21 0.32 28.72 -5.06
CA VAL A 21 0.89 29.73 -5.95
C VAL A 21 -0.33 30.45 -6.53
N ALA A 22 -0.33 31.78 -6.55
CA ALA A 22 -1.43 32.58 -7.09
C ALA A 22 -1.84 32.07 -8.48
N GLN A 23 -2.95 31.35 -8.58
CA GLN A 23 -3.38 30.72 -9.83
C GLN A 23 -3.92 31.78 -10.77
N ASN A 24 -3.40 31.81 -12.00
CA ASN A 24 -3.92 32.59 -13.09
C ASN A 24 -5.39 32.20 -13.36
N SER A 25 -6.26 33.17 -13.65
CA SER A 25 -7.70 32.97 -13.90
C SER A 25 -7.97 31.96 -15.02
N GLN A 26 -7.06 31.84 -15.99
CA GLN A 26 -7.12 30.85 -17.07
C GLN A 26 -6.96 29.41 -16.55
N THR A 27 -6.02 29.17 -15.63
CA THR A 27 -5.81 27.85 -15.02
C THR A 27 -7.02 27.43 -14.18
N VAL A 28 -7.63 28.37 -13.45
CA VAL A 28 -8.88 28.10 -12.71
C VAL A 28 -10.02 27.71 -13.65
N ALA A 29 -10.14 28.36 -14.81
CA ALA A 29 -11.16 28.03 -15.79
C ALA A 29 -10.97 26.60 -16.37
N VAL A 30 -9.72 26.19 -16.63
CA VAL A 30 -9.40 24.82 -17.05
C VAL A 30 -9.76 23.81 -15.97
N GLN A 31 -9.40 24.07 -14.71
CA GLN A 31 -9.76 23.19 -13.59
C GLN A 31 -11.27 23.04 -13.44
N ALA A 32 -12.04 24.12 -13.59
CA ALA A 32 -13.49 24.07 -13.58
C ALA A 32 -14.07 23.23 -14.73
N ALA A 33 -13.47 23.31 -15.93
CA ALA A 33 -13.86 22.47 -17.06
C ALA A 33 -13.56 20.99 -16.81
N ILE A 34 -12.37 20.66 -16.27
CA ILE A 34 -12.00 19.28 -15.91
C ILE A 34 -12.96 18.70 -14.86
N GLN A 35 -13.41 19.51 -13.89
CA GLN A 35 -14.44 19.11 -12.93
C GLN A 35 -15.77 18.74 -13.60
N HIS A 36 -16.13 19.39 -14.71
CA HIS A 36 -17.30 19.00 -15.50
C HIS A 36 -17.10 17.67 -16.23
N VAL A 37 -15.89 17.40 -16.75
CA VAL A 37 -15.55 16.07 -17.31
C VAL A 37 -15.73 14.99 -16.24
N ALA A 38 -15.18 15.19 -15.03
CA ALA A 38 -15.30 14.26 -13.91
C ALA A 38 -16.76 13.99 -13.49
N LYS A 39 -17.66 14.95 -13.72
CA LYS A 39 -19.11 14.84 -13.46
C LYS A 39 -19.90 14.20 -14.62
N GLY A 40 -19.23 13.66 -15.63
CA GLY A 40 -19.87 13.11 -16.83
C GLY A 40 -20.51 14.17 -17.72
N GLN A 41 -19.99 15.41 -17.70
CA GLN A 41 -20.50 16.54 -18.49
C GLN A 41 -19.43 17.08 -19.48
N PRO A 42 -18.84 16.23 -20.34
CA PRO A 42 -17.74 16.63 -21.21
C PRO A 42 -18.13 17.72 -22.23
N ALA A 43 -19.35 17.70 -22.77
CA ALA A 43 -19.84 18.75 -23.68
C ALA A 43 -19.82 20.17 -23.05
N LYS A 44 -20.11 20.27 -21.75
CA LYS A 44 -20.03 21.55 -21.03
C LYS A 44 -18.59 22.00 -20.86
N ALA A 45 -17.68 21.07 -20.56
CA ALA A 45 -16.25 21.35 -20.48
C ALA A 45 -15.69 21.85 -21.82
N ILE A 46 -16.06 21.21 -22.93
CA ILE A 46 -15.68 21.62 -24.30
C ILE A 46 -16.10 23.07 -24.53
N SER A 47 -17.37 23.42 -24.32
CA SER A 47 -17.86 24.79 -24.53
C SER A 47 -17.13 25.84 -23.68
N MET A 48 -16.78 25.51 -22.43
CA MET A 48 -15.99 26.39 -21.57
C MET A 48 -14.57 26.60 -22.11
N LEU A 49 -13.93 25.52 -22.56
CA LEU A 49 -12.55 25.53 -23.05
C LEU A 49 -12.44 26.18 -24.43
N ASP A 50 -13.42 25.98 -25.32
CA ASP A 50 -13.51 26.68 -26.60
C ASP A 50 -13.60 28.20 -26.39
N SER A 51 -14.44 28.64 -25.45
CA SER A 51 -14.58 30.06 -25.11
C SER A 51 -13.28 30.65 -24.56
N LEU A 52 -12.56 29.87 -23.74
CA LEU A 52 -11.26 30.26 -23.19
C LEU A 52 -10.21 30.38 -24.29
N LEU A 53 -10.11 29.39 -25.16
CA LEU A 53 -9.10 29.31 -26.23
C LEU A 53 -9.39 30.27 -27.39
N ALA A 54 -10.63 30.70 -27.58
CA ALA A 54 -10.96 31.79 -28.50
C ALA A 54 -10.33 33.12 -28.06
N LEU A 55 -10.19 33.34 -26.76
CA LEU A 55 -9.54 34.52 -26.20
C LEU A 55 -8.03 34.34 -25.98
N HIS A 56 -7.60 33.10 -25.75
CA HIS A 56 -6.22 32.73 -25.40
C HIS A 56 -5.74 31.52 -26.22
N PRO A 57 -5.57 31.66 -27.54
CA PRO A 57 -5.23 30.54 -28.43
C PRO A 57 -3.82 29.97 -28.21
N ASP A 58 -2.96 30.68 -27.49
CA ASP A 58 -1.60 30.30 -27.10
C ASP A 58 -1.53 29.62 -25.72
N PHE A 59 -2.68 29.42 -25.05
CA PHE A 59 -2.72 28.80 -23.73
C PHE A 59 -2.68 27.27 -23.80
N ASP A 60 -1.47 26.71 -23.68
CA ASP A 60 -1.18 25.26 -23.74
C ASP A 60 -2.12 24.41 -22.85
N GLN A 61 -2.27 24.76 -21.57
CA GLN A 61 -3.11 24.00 -20.63
C GLN A 61 -4.59 23.96 -21.07
N GLY A 62 -5.08 24.99 -21.75
CA GLY A 62 -6.42 25.02 -22.31
C GLY A 62 -6.59 23.97 -23.41
N TRP A 63 -5.60 23.83 -24.31
CA TRP A 63 -5.59 22.82 -25.37
C TRP A 63 -5.48 21.40 -24.82
N VAL A 64 -4.66 21.18 -23.78
CA VAL A 64 -4.62 19.89 -23.06
C VAL A 64 -5.98 19.55 -22.47
N GLY A 65 -6.61 20.50 -21.76
CA GLY A 65 -7.95 20.32 -21.19
C GLY A 65 -9.01 20.03 -22.25
N LEU A 66 -8.94 20.72 -23.41
CA LEU A 66 -9.88 20.53 -24.51
C LEU A 66 -9.72 19.15 -25.15
N GLY A 67 -8.49 18.70 -25.36
CA GLY A 67 -8.21 17.35 -25.85
C GLY A 67 -8.75 16.26 -24.93
N GLN A 68 -8.62 16.44 -23.60
CA GLN A 68 -9.20 15.53 -22.61
C GLN A 68 -10.74 15.53 -22.64
N ALA A 69 -11.35 16.71 -22.77
CA ALA A 69 -12.80 16.86 -22.84
C ALA A 69 -13.39 16.22 -24.10
N TYR A 70 -12.76 16.42 -25.27
CA TYR A 70 -13.14 15.74 -26.52
C TYR A 70 -13.01 14.22 -26.40
N ARG A 71 -11.92 13.72 -25.82
CA ARG A 71 -11.74 12.28 -25.58
C ARG A 71 -12.86 11.71 -24.70
N ALA A 72 -13.19 12.39 -23.61
CA ALA A 72 -14.28 11.98 -22.73
C ALA A 72 -15.67 12.06 -23.39
N ASN A 73 -15.81 12.86 -24.46
CA ASN A 73 -17.02 12.94 -25.30
C ASN A 73 -17.04 11.91 -26.45
N GLY A 74 -15.99 11.09 -26.61
CA GLY A 74 -15.84 10.14 -27.72
C GLY A 74 -15.38 10.78 -29.05
N GLU A 75 -14.95 12.04 -29.04
CA GLU A 75 -14.51 12.79 -30.23
C GLU A 75 -13.00 12.64 -30.45
N ASN A 76 -12.56 11.44 -30.83
CA ASN A 76 -11.14 11.06 -30.90
C ASN A 76 -10.31 11.94 -31.87
N GLU A 77 -10.87 12.26 -33.04
CA GLU A 77 -10.21 13.13 -34.04
C GLU A 77 -10.05 14.58 -33.56
N ALA A 78 -11.06 15.12 -32.88
CA ALA A 78 -10.99 16.46 -32.30
C ALA A 78 -10.00 16.49 -31.12
N SER A 79 -9.99 15.42 -30.31
CA SER A 79 -9.02 15.21 -29.24
C SER A 79 -7.58 15.23 -29.76
N LEU A 80 -7.30 14.47 -30.82
CA LEU A 80 -5.99 14.45 -31.48
C LEU A 80 -5.54 15.84 -31.92
N LYS A 81 -6.41 16.58 -32.63
CA LYS A 81 -6.10 17.94 -33.10
C LYS A 81 -5.81 18.90 -31.94
N ALA A 82 -6.56 18.83 -30.85
CA ALA A 82 -6.33 19.66 -29.67
C ALA A 82 -4.97 19.35 -29.01
N PHE A 83 -4.61 18.06 -28.88
CA PHE A 83 -3.30 17.69 -28.34
C PHE A 83 -2.14 18.02 -29.29
N GLN A 84 -2.31 17.90 -30.60
CA GLN A 84 -1.35 18.39 -31.59
C GLN A 84 -1.13 19.89 -31.42
N LYS A 85 -2.21 20.66 -31.21
CA LYS A 85 -2.10 22.11 -30.97
C LYS A 85 -1.35 22.45 -29.69
N SER A 86 -1.59 21.70 -28.61
CA SER A 86 -0.79 21.79 -27.38
C SER A 86 0.69 21.47 -27.64
N ALA A 87 0.99 20.41 -28.40
CA ALA A 87 2.36 20.02 -28.71
C ALA A 87 3.09 21.03 -29.62
N GLU A 88 2.37 21.81 -30.44
CA GLU A 88 2.94 22.95 -31.18
C GLU A 88 3.37 24.09 -30.25
N LEU A 89 2.59 24.35 -29.20
CA LEU A 89 2.84 25.43 -28.23
C LEU A 89 3.94 25.05 -27.23
N ASN A 90 3.93 23.78 -26.78
CA ASN A 90 4.87 23.26 -25.80
C ASN A 90 5.26 21.81 -26.13
N HIS A 91 6.18 21.68 -27.11
CA HIS A 91 6.63 20.37 -27.60
C HIS A 91 7.26 19.49 -26.53
N SER A 92 7.82 20.08 -25.46
CA SER A 92 8.50 19.38 -24.37
C SER A 92 7.57 18.93 -23.24
N ASN A 93 6.27 19.23 -23.27
CA ASN A 93 5.34 18.88 -22.19
C ASN A 93 5.05 17.37 -22.16
N PRO A 94 5.51 16.62 -21.13
CA PRO A 94 5.33 15.17 -21.10
C PRO A 94 3.87 14.73 -20.99
N VAL A 95 3.02 15.53 -20.32
CA VAL A 95 1.58 15.25 -20.21
C VAL A 95 0.92 15.34 -21.59
N THR A 96 1.32 16.31 -22.41
CA THR A 96 0.85 16.42 -23.79
C THR A 96 1.36 15.26 -24.62
N MET A 97 2.65 14.89 -24.53
CA MET A 97 3.21 13.74 -25.25
C MET A 97 2.44 12.45 -24.94
N TYR A 98 2.19 12.16 -23.66
CA TYR A 98 1.43 10.99 -23.25
C TYR A 98 0.01 11.01 -23.83
N ASN A 99 -0.72 12.12 -23.66
CA ASN A 99 -2.09 12.23 -24.15
C ASN A 99 -2.18 12.19 -25.68
N LEU A 100 -1.19 12.73 -26.38
CA LEU A 100 -1.09 12.68 -27.82
C LEU A 100 -0.86 11.24 -28.31
N GLY A 101 0.00 10.49 -27.63
CA GLY A 101 0.18 9.05 -27.88
C GLY A 101 -1.11 8.25 -27.71
N ILE A 102 -1.89 8.53 -26.66
CA ILE A 102 -3.22 7.93 -26.47
C ILE A 102 -4.19 8.33 -27.60
N ALA A 103 -4.20 9.61 -27.99
CA ALA A 103 -5.11 10.10 -29.03
C ALA A 103 -4.81 9.49 -30.41
N TYR A 104 -3.53 9.33 -30.78
CA TYR A 104 -3.13 8.60 -31.97
C TYR A 104 -3.61 7.14 -31.94
N ALA A 105 -3.45 6.45 -30.82
CA ALA A 105 -3.94 5.06 -30.68
C ALA A 105 -5.47 4.94 -30.82
N LEU A 106 -6.24 5.94 -30.36
CA LEU A 106 -7.70 5.99 -30.50
C LEU A 106 -8.17 6.21 -31.94
N VAL A 107 -7.37 6.87 -32.77
CA VAL A 107 -7.61 6.98 -34.23
C VAL A 107 -6.92 5.86 -35.02
N SER A 108 -6.44 4.82 -34.33
CA SER A 108 -5.76 3.65 -34.92
C SER A 108 -4.42 3.94 -35.63
N ASP A 109 -3.80 5.08 -35.34
CA ASP A 109 -2.42 5.38 -35.77
C ASP A 109 -1.43 4.92 -34.69
N LEU A 110 -0.98 3.68 -34.81
CA LEU A 110 -0.05 3.10 -33.82
C LEU A 110 1.38 3.65 -33.96
N ASP A 111 1.79 4.12 -35.14
CA ASP A 111 3.13 4.68 -35.32
C ASP A 111 3.25 6.02 -34.60
N GLY A 112 2.27 6.91 -34.78
CA GLY A 112 2.16 8.13 -33.99
C GLY A 112 2.02 7.83 -32.50
N ALA A 113 1.23 6.81 -32.13
CA ALA A 113 1.07 6.45 -30.72
C ALA A 113 2.40 6.10 -30.04
N PHE A 114 3.16 5.17 -30.61
CA PHE A 114 4.43 4.73 -30.03
C PHE A 114 5.52 5.81 -30.11
N GLU A 115 5.54 6.65 -31.15
CA GLU A 115 6.46 7.78 -31.22
C GLU A 115 6.31 8.69 -29.99
N TRP A 116 5.07 9.08 -29.67
CA TRP A 116 4.80 10.03 -28.60
C TRP A 116 4.83 9.40 -27.20
N LEU A 117 4.38 8.14 -27.06
CA LEU A 117 4.48 7.42 -25.78
C LEU A 117 5.94 7.16 -25.39
N LEU A 118 6.81 6.84 -26.34
CA LEU A 118 8.23 6.66 -26.05
C LEU A 118 8.93 7.98 -25.70
N LYS A 119 8.58 9.09 -26.36
CA LYS A 119 9.05 10.43 -25.95
C LYS A 119 8.59 10.77 -24.52
N ALA A 120 7.32 10.52 -24.21
CA ALA A 120 6.78 10.72 -22.87
C ALA A 120 7.52 9.88 -21.82
N LYS A 121 7.83 8.61 -22.12
CA LYS A 121 8.61 7.71 -21.26
C LYS A 121 9.97 8.33 -20.91
N THR A 122 10.69 8.88 -21.89
CA THR A 122 12.03 9.44 -21.66
C THR A 122 12.07 10.65 -20.73
N SER A 123 10.93 11.31 -20.46
CA SER A 123 10.88 12.44 -19.53
C SER A 123 10.90 12.00 -18.06
N ASN A 124 10.57 10.74 -17.77
CA ASN A 124 10.36 10.21 -16.42
C ASN A 124 9.31 10.95 -15.56
N SER A 125 8.47 11.80 -16.17
CA SER A 125 7.53 12.68 -15.44
C SER A 125 6.07 12.21 -15.55
N VAL A 126 5.83 11.14 -16.31
CA VAL A 126 4.52 10.53 -16.51
C VAL A 126 4.65 9.01 -16.47
N ASN A 127 3.70 8.32 -15.84
CA ASN A 127 3.62 6.87 -15.93
C ASN A 127 2.94 6.47 -17.25
N VAL A 128 3.74 6.12 -18.26
CA VAL A 128 3.25 5.71 -19.57
C VAL A 128 2.71 4.28 -19.62
N THR A 129 2.81 3.51 -18.54
CA THR A 129 2.41 2.08 -18.54
C THR A 129 0.97 1.85 -18.07
N ASN A 130 0.32 2.88 -17.52
CA ASN A 130 -1.04 2.79 -17.04
C ASN A 130 -2.06 3.01 -18.17
N PHE A 131 -2.41 1.93 -18.86
CA PHE A 131 -3.44 1.92 -19.89
C PHE A 131 -4.81 1.42 -19.41
N ASP A 132 -4.95 1.08 -18.12
CA ASP A 132 -6.18 0.47 -17.62
C ASP A 132 -7.39 1.41 -17.72
N GLY A 133 -8.51 0.87 -18.20
CA GLY A 133 -9.73 1.64 -18.44
C GLY A 133 -9.72 2.53 -19.69
N LEU A 134 -8.63 2.55 -20.47
CA LEU A 134 -8.56 3.30 -21.73
C LEU A 134 -9.01 2.42 -22.90
N GLU A 135 -9.89 2.94 -23.76
CA GLU A 135 -10.30 2.28 -25.00
C GLU A 135 -9.09 1.99 -25.91
N ALA A 136 -8.10 2.89 -25.93
CA ALA A 136 -6.85 2.74 -26.65
C ALA A 136 -6.02 1.51 -26.25
N ALA A 137 -6.24 0.99 -25.03
CA ALA A 137 -5.40 -0.06 -24.45
C ALA A 137 -5.39 -1.33 -25.29
N ASN A 138 -6.52 -1.70 -25.91
CA ASN A 138 -6.62 -2.92 -26.71
C ASN A 138 -5.66 -2.89 -27.91
N ASN A 139 -5.60 -1.75 -28.61
CA ASN A 139 -4.74 -1.60 -29.79
C ASN A 139 -3.27 -1.52 -29.39
N ILE A 140 -2.96 -0.79 -28.31
CA ILE A 140 -1.59 -0.63 -27.81
C ILE A 140 -1.02 -1.97 -27.33
N ARG A 141 -1.79 -2.74 -26.55
CA ARG A 141 -1.36 -4.04 -25.99
C ARG A 141 -1.14 -5.12 -27.04
N ALA A 142 -1.83 -5.04 -28.17
CA ALA A 142 -1.70 -6.01 -29.25
C ALA A 142 -0.45 -5.77 -30.12
N ASP A 143 0.17 -4.58 -30.05
CA ASP A 143 1.35 -4.23 -30.83
C ASP A 143 2.63 -4.77 -30.17
N THR A 144 3.54 -5.31 -30.99
CA THR A 144 4.84 -5.84 -30.55
C THR A 144 5.72 -4.82 -29.80
N ARG A 145 5.53 -3.52 -30.05
CA ARG A 145 6.25 -2.43 -29.39
C ARG A 145 5.78 -2.18 -27.96
N TYR A 146 4.65 -2.75 -27.53
CA TYR A 146 4.09 -2.53 -26.20
C TYR A 146 5.10 -2.72 -25.06
N ALA A 147 5.92 -3.79 -25.14
CA ALA A 147 6.95 -4.08 -24.16
C ALA A 147 7.98 -2.94 -23.98
N SER A 148 8.22 -2.13 -25.02
CA SER A 148 9.18 -1.01 -24.96
C SER A 148 8.71 0.16 -24.08
N LEU A 149 7.43 0.20 -23.72
CA LEU A 149 6.86 1.21 -22.83
C LEU A 149 7.17 0.93 -21.36
N PHE A 150 7.54 -0.31 -21.02
CA PHE A 150 7.89 -0.72 -19.66
C PHE A 150 9.37 -0.44 -19.37
N PRO A 151 9.76 -0.28 -18.09
CA PRO A 151 11.17 -0.17 -17.72
C PRO A 151 11.96 -1.41 -18.15
N SER A 152 13.19 -1.20 -18.56
CA SER A 152 14.15 -2.25 -18.91
C SER A 152 14.67 -2.97 -17.66
N GLU A 153 15.23 -4.16 -17.84
CA GLU A 153 15.91 -4.90 -16.76
C GLU A 153 17.02 -4.07 -16.09
N GLN A 154 17.73 -3.26 -16.87
CA GLN A 154 18.77 -2.39 -16.33
C GLN A 154 18.18 -1.32 -15.41
N GLU A 155 17.09 -0.66 -15.82
CA GLU A 155 16.38 0.32 -14.99
C GLU A 155 15.83 -0.33 -13.71
N MET A 156 15.33 -1.57 -13.79
CA MET A 156 14.79 -2.31 -12.65
C MET A 156 15.86 -2.79 -11.64
N SER A 157 17.09 -3.01 -12.10
CA SER A 157 18.20 -3.55 -11.29
C SER A 157 18.82 -2.54 -10.31
N ASP A 158 18.64 -1.25 -10.57
CA ASP A 158 19.03 -0.16 -9.67
C ASP A 158 17.89 0.88 -9.70
N PRO A 159 16.81 0.69 -8.93
CA PRO A 159 15.63 1.54 -8.98
C PRO A 159 15.76 2.83 -8.13
N PHE A 160 16.90 3.04 -7.47
CA PHE A 160 17.05 4.10 -6.46
C PHE A 160 17.84 5.31 -6.98
N VAL A 161 17.52 6.50 -6.50
CA VAL A 161 18.27 7.73 -6.80
C VAL A 161 19.61 7.75 -6.06
N GLU A 162 19.59 7.40 -4.78
CA GLU A 162 20.75 7.39 -3.88
C GLU A 162 21.68 6.19 -4.10
N GLY A 163 21.24 5.26 -4.96
CA GLY A 163 21.78 3.90 -5.03
C GLY A 163 21.25 3.03 -3.90
N GLY A 164 21.42 1.72 -4.06
CA GLY A 164 21.03 0.74 -3.07
C GLY A 164 21.52 -0.63 -3.51
N ARG A 165 21.93 -1.46 -2.55
CA ARG A 165 22.36 -2.81 -2.87
C ARG A 165 21.18 -3.77 -2.68
N LEU A 166 20.55 -4.14 -3.80
CA LEU A 166 19.59 -5.23 -3.82
C LEU A 166 20.32 -6.54 -3.54
N LEU A 167 19.87 -7.27 -2.52
CA LEU A 167 20.36 -8.59 -2.17
C LEU A 167 19.57 -9.68 -2.90
N ARG A 168 18.25 -9.49 -3.02
CA ARG A 168 17.31 -10.42 -3.68
C ARG A 168 16.15 -9.64 -4.29
N GLU A 169 15.55 -10.17 -5.35
CA GLU A 169 14.34 -9.63 -5.99
C GLU A 169 13.39 -10.78 -6.35
N TRP A 170 12.10 -10.59 -6.10
CA TRP A 170 11.02 -11.45 -6.56
C TRP A 170 9.99 -10.61 -7.30
N ARG A 171 9.38 -11.21 -8.34
CA ARG A 171 8.49 -10.52 -9.27
C ARG A 171 7.16 -11.24 -9.35
N GLY A 172 6.08 -10.47 -9.42
CA GLY A 172 4.74 -11.03 -9.65
C GLY A 172 4.65 -11.77 -10.97
N GLU A 173 3.86 -12.82 -11.01
CA GLU A 173 3.83 -13.75 -12.14
C GLU A 173 2.99 -13.21 -13.32
N SER A 174 1.94 -12.43 -13.05
CA SER A 174 1.00 -11.90 -14.05
C SER A 174 0.63 -10.43 -13.80
N PRO A 175 0.17 -9.68 -14.82
CA PRO A 175 -0.43 -8.37 -14.63
C PRO A 175 -1.60 -8.42 -13.64
N ARG A 176 -1.72 -7.39 -12.79
CA ARG A 176 -2.76 -7.24 -11.77
C ARG A 176 -2.77 -8.31 -10.67
N ASP A 177 -1.68 -9.05 -10.49
CA ASP A 177 -1.52 -9.96 -9.35
C ASP A 177 -1.40 -9.20 -8.02
N GLN A 178 -0.87 -7.96 -8.06
CA GLN A 178 -0.52 -7.18 -6.89
C GLN A 178 0.45 -7.92 -5.96
N PHE A 179 1.41 -8.65 -6.54
CA PHE A 179 2.41 -9.40 -5.79
C PHE A 179 3.26 -8.48 -4.90
N GLY A 180 3.48 -8.85 -3.65
CA GLY A 180 4.08 -7.97 -2.66
C GLY A 180 3.05 -7.05 -2.00
N TRP A 181 1.75 -7.38 -2.06
CA TRP A 181 0.70 -6.63 -1.36
C TRP A 181 1.01 -6.47 0.12
N ILE A 182 1.39 -7.57 0.76
CA ILE A 182 2.02 -7.61 2.08
C ILE A 182 3.26 -8.49 1.96
N ALA A 183 4.32 -8.17 2.71
CA ALA A 183 5.41 -9.10 2.95
C ALA A 183 5.91 -9.01 4.39
N ARG A 184 6.19 -10.17 5.00
CA ARG A 184 6.55 -10.27 6.42
C ARG A 184 7.72 -11.21 6.62
N ASN A 185 8.58 -10.83 7.57
CA ASN A 185 9.51 -11.74 8.21
C ASN A 185 8.70 -12.78 9.02
N ILE A 186 8.97 -14.06 8.80
CA ILE A 186 8.31 -15.16 9.53
C ILE A 186 9.25 -15.97 10.41
N GLY A 187 10.51 -15.53 10.57
CA GLY A 187 11.56 -16.31 11.19
C GLY A 187 12.12 -17.38 10.25
N ASP A 188 13.06 -18.17 10.75
CA ASP A 188 13.72 -19.25 9.99
C ASP A 188 12.80 -20.49 9.92
N VAL A 189 12.22 -20.75 8.74
CA VAL A 189 11.31 -21.89 8.54
C VAL A 189 11.93 -23.02 7.74
N ASP A 190 13.04 -22.78 7.04
CA ASP A 190 13.83 -23.80 6.36
C ASP A 190 15.01 -24.37 7.17
N GLY A 191 15.32 -23.75 8.32
CA GLY A 191 16.32 -24.19 9.29
C GLY A 191 17.76 -23.81 8.92
N ASP A 192 17.95 -22.81 8.04
CA ASP A 192 19.27 -22.40 7.56
C ASP A 192 19.97 -21.32 8.41
N GLY A 193 19.28 -20.83 9.44
CA GLY A 193 19.73 -19.83 10.40
C GLY A 193 19.49 -18.39 9.97
N ILE A 194 18.81 -18.15 8.85
CA ILE A 194 18.42 -16.83 8.36
C ILE A 194 16.89 -16.73 8.34
N ASN A 195 16.36 -15.55 8.64
CA ASN A 195 14.92 -15.32 8.60
C ASN A 195 14.37 -15.47 7.18
N ASP A 196 13.23 -16.15 7.08
CA ASP A 196 12.46 -16.32 5.86
C ASP A 196 11.29 -15.35 5.80
N LEU A 197 10.59 -15.35 4.66
CA LEU A 197 9.51 -14.40 4.42
C LEU A 197 8.29 -15.03 3.79
N VAL A 198 7.13 -14.47 4.14
CA VAL A 198 5.85 -14.70 3.46
C VAL A 198 5.43 -13.45 2.69
N THR A 199 4.81 -13.64 1.51
CA THR A 199 4.19 -12.56 0.74
C THR A 199 2.89 -13.01 0.07
N SER A 200 2.11 -12.06 -0.45
CA SER A 200 0.84 -12.30 -1.11
C SER A 200 0.66 -11.59 -2.47
N ALA A 201 -0.23 -12.18 -3.27
CA ALA A 201 -0.83 -11.64 -4.47
C ALA A 201 -2.36 -11.82 -4.38
N PRO A 202 -3.07 -10.97 -3.63
CA PRO A 202 -4.46 -11.21 -3.23
C PRO A 202 -5.45 -11.18 -4.39
N THR A 203 -5.12 -10.53 -5.51
CA THR A 203 -5.99 -10.46 -6.70
C THR A 203 -5.64 -11.50 -7.75
N ARG A 204 -4.64 -12.34 -7.50
CA ARG A 204 -4.24 -13.40 -8.42
C ARG A 204 -5.40 -14.34 -8.70
N SER A 205 -5.55 -14.64 -9.99
CA SER A 205 -6.61 -15.52 -10.50
C SER A 205 -6.00 -16.85 -10.94
N GLU A 206 -5.80 -17.74 -9.97
CA GLU A 206 -5.27 -19.09 -10.20
C GLU A 206 -6.27 -20.09 -9.59
N GLY A 207 -6.76 -21.04 -10.38
CA GLY A 207 -7.86 -21.93 -9.99
C GLY A 207 -9.24 -21.27 -9.98
N ALA A 208 -9.38 -20.10 -9.37
CA ALA A 208 -10.61 -19.29 -9.35
C ALA A 208 -10.32 -17.79 -9.56
N PRO A 209 -11.28 -17.00 -10.10
CA PRO A 209 -11.09 -15.56 -10.29
C PRO A 209 -10.83 -14.83 -8.97
N GLN A 210 -9.75 -14.04 -8.88
CA GLN A 210 -9.37 -13.23 -7.71
C GLN A 210 -9.40 -14.00 -6.38
N SER A 211 -9.04 -15.28 -6.39
CA SER A 211 -9.02 -16.11 -5.18
C SER A 211 -7.82 -15.84 -4.28
N GLY A 212 -6.76 -15.25 -4.84
CA GLY A 212 -5.53 -14.88 -4.12
C GLY A 212 -4.52 -16.02 -4.01
N LYS A 213 -3.26 -15.67 -3.77
CA LYS A 213 -2.15 -16.61 -3.59
C LYS A 213 -1.14 -16.06 -2.60
N ILE A 214 -0.58 -16.93 -1.78
CA ILE A 214 0.52 -16.63 -0.84
C ILE A 214 1.74 -17.48 -1.16
N TYR A 215 2.91 -16.98 -0.78
CA TYR A 215 4.21 -17.57 -1.08
C TYR A 215 5.10 -17.46 0.14
N VAL A 216 5.88 -18.50 0.41
CA VAL A 216 6.95 -18.48 1.39
C VAL A 216 8.27 -18.72 0.67
N TYR A 217 9.24 -17.83 0.92
CA TYR A 217 10.56 -17.85 0.32
C TYR A 217 11.64 -17.87 1.38
N SER A 218 12.72 -18.58 1.07
CA SER A 218 13.93 -18.56 1.87
C SER A 218 14.56 -17.17 1.78
N GLY A 219 14.82 -16.52 2.92
CA GLY A 219 15.44 -15.19 2.94
C GLY A 219 16.89 -15.22 2.48
N ARG A 220 17.59 -16.33 2.74
CA ARG A 220 18.98 -16.52 2.34
C ARG A 220 19.13 -16.84 0.87
N SER A 221 18.47 -17.89 0.39
CA SER A 221 18.67 -18.38 -0.98
C SER A 221 17.82 -17.58 -1.98
N GLY A 222 16.63 -17.15 -1.57
CA GLY A 222 15.60 -16.63 -2.45
C GLY A 222 14.66 -17.71 -3.01
N ASP A 223 14.93 -18.98 -2.72
CA ASP A 223 14.18 -20.11 -3.27
C ASP A 223 12.76 -20.15 -2.69
N LEU A 224 11.80 -20.57 -3.53
CA LEU A 224 10.43 -20.82 -3.11
C LEU A 224 10.39 -22.07 -2.23
N ILE A 225 9.90 -21.93 -1.00
CA ILE A 225 9.71 -23.05 -0.06
C ILE A 225 8.35 -23.69 -0.36
N TRP A 226 7.26 -22.92 -0.30
CA TRP A 226 5.92 -23.38 -0.65
C TRP A 226 4.99 -22.23 -1.06
N THR A 227 3.83 -22.58 -1.63
CA THR A 227 2.77 -21.62 -1.99
C THR A 227 1.39 -22.20 -1.70
N LYS A 228 0.41 -21.31 -1.47
CA LYS A 228 -1.01 -21.65 -1.39
C LYS A 228 -1.86 -20.73 -2.24
N THR A 229 -2.75 -21.35 -3.01
CA THR A 229 -3.72 -20.68 -3.87
C THR A 229 -5.11 -20.78 -3.24
N GLY A 230 -5.79 -19.65 -3.11
CA GLY A 230 -7.16 -19.61 -2.63
C GLY A 230 -8.10 -20.34 -3.59
N THR A 231 -9.16 -20.95 -3.03
CA THR A 231 -10.09 -21.81 -3.79
C THR A 231 -11.42 -21.12 -4.09
N VAL A 232 -11.71 -20.01 -3.42
CA VAL A 232 -12.98 -19.27 -3.52
C VAL A 232 -12.84 -18.06 -4.42
N ALA A 233 -13.73 -17.94 -5.41
CA ALA A 233 -13.75 -16.80 -6.32
C ALA A 233 -13.99 -15.49 -5.56
N ASN A 234 -13.11 -14.52 -5.76
CA ASN A 234 -13.04 -13.25 -5.02
C ASN A 234 -12.74 -13.39 -3.52
N GLY A 235 -12.28 -14.55 -3.05
CA GLY A 235 -11.93 -14.75 -1.62
C GLY A 235 -10.74 -13.90 -1.16
N GLN A 236 -9.83 -13.59 -2.10
CA GLN A 236 -8.62 -12.79 -1.88
C GLN A 236 -7.75 -13.28 -0.71
N LEU A 237 -7.41 -14.57 -0.72
CA LEU A 237 -6.41 -15.13 0.18
C LEU A 237 -5.13 -14.32 0.10
N GLY A 238 -4.65 -13.88 1.26
CA GLY A 238 -3.44 -13.08 1.38
C GLY A 238 -3.67 -11.58 1.53
N MET A 239 -4.92 -11.13 1.69
CA MET A 239 -5.23 -9.73 2.03
C MET A 239 -4.66 -9.30 3.39
N GLY A 240 -4.53 -10.25 4.32
CA GLY A 240 -3.72 -10.15 5.54
C GLY A 240 -2.89 -11.42 5.67
N ILE A 241 -1.59 -11.28 5.95
CA ILE A 241 -0.66 -12.40 6.20
C ILE A 241 0.38 -11.98 7.24
N GLU A 242 0.74 -12.88 8.14
CA GLU A 242 1.74 -12.67 9.19
C GLU A 242 2.36 -14.01 9.62
N SER A 243 3.43 -13.96 10.41
CA SER A 243 3.81 -15.10 11.24
C SER A 243 2.73 -15.35 12.30
N ALA A 244 2.42 -16.62 12.55
CA ALA A 244 1.54 -17.06 13.63
C ALA A 244 2.33 -17.45 14.90
N GLY A 245 3.67 -17.45 14.86
CA GLY A 245 4.49 -18.17 15.84
C GLY A 245 4.41 -19.68 15.64
N ASP A 246 5.00 -20.48 16.52
CA ASP A 246 4.90 -21.94 16.47
C ASP A 246 3.53 -22.39 17.03
N VAL A 247 2.63 -22.79 16.13
CA VAL A 247 1.24 -23.12 16.44
C VAL A 247 1.02 -24.62 16.54
N ASP A 248 1.84 -25.44 15.88
CA ASP A 248 1.78 -26.91 15.99
C ASP A 248 2.85 -27.55 16.89
N GLY A 249 3.73 -26.74 17.50
CA GLY A 249 4.68 -27.13 18.53
C GLY A 249 5.90 -27.88 17.97
N ASP A 250 6.20 -27.70 16.69
CA ASP A 250 7.28 -28.40 16.00
C ASP A 250 8.62 -27.63 16.01
N GLY A 251 8.64 -26.46 16.64
CA GLY A 251 9.78 -25.57 16.77
C GLY A 251 10.01 -24.64 15.57
N ILE A 252 9.14 -24.68 14.56
CA ILE A 252 9.20 -23.82 13.38
C ILE A 252 8.03 -22.82 13.42
N PRO A 253 8.27 -21.52 13.18
CA PRO A 253 7.17 -20.56 13.09
C PRO A 253 6.21 -20.86 11.93
N ASP A 254 4.91 -20.72 12.18
CA ASP A 254 3.83 -20.94 11.24
C ASP A 254 3.33 -19.63 10.60
N VAL A 255 2.45 -19.77 9.61
CA VAL A 255 1.90 -18.65 8.84
C VAL A 255 0.39 -18.56 9.03
N ILE A 256 -0.09 -17.37 9.38
CA ILE A 256 -1.52 -17.04 9.38
C ILE A 256 -1.85 -16.21 8.14
N ALA A 257 -2.91 -16.58 7.43
CA ALA A 257 -3.34 -15.90 6.21
C ALA A 257 -4.86 -15.74 6.18
N ALA A 258 -5.32 -14.55 5.78
CA ALA A 258 -6.73 -14.22 5.72
C ALA A 258 -7.26 -14.12 4.30
N ALA A 259 -8.53 -14.52 4.15
CA ALA A 259 -9.34 -14.37 2.96
C ALA A 259 -10.66 -13.69 3.37
N PRO A 260 -10.68 -12.36 3.60
CA PRO A 260 -11.80 -11.68 4.24
C PRO A 260 -13.11 -11.71 3.44
N TYR A 261 -13.02 -11.90 2.13
CA TYR A 261 -14.20 -12.03 1.28
C TYR A 261 -14.71 -13.48 1.17
N ASP A 262 -13.91 -14.43 1.62
CA ASP A 262 -14.34 -15.79 1.98
C ASP A 262 -14.78 -15.87 3.45
N ASN A 263 -14.59 -14.81 4.25
CA ASN A 263 -14.86 -14.78 5.69
C ASN A 263 -14.06 -15.86 6.45
N HIS A 264 -12.83 -16.13 6.03
CA HIS A 264 -11.96 -17.15 6.62
C HIS A 264 -10.55 -16.64 6.94
N VAL A 265 -9.96 -17.25 7.96
CA VAL A 265 -8.53 -17.21 8.27
C VAL A 265 -8.00 -18.64 8.31
N PHE A 266 -6.80 -18.83 7.77
CA PHE A 266 -6.12 -20.12 7.67
C PHE A 266 -4.78 -20.05 8.40
N VAL A 267 -4.40 -21.13 9.06
CA VAL A 267 -3.07 -21.32 9.63
C VAL A 267 -2.38 -22.47 8.91
N TYR A 268 -1.18 -22.20 8.38
CA TYR A 268 -0.37 -23.13 7.62
C TYR A 268 0.96 -23.37 8.32
N SER A 269 1.43 -24.61 8.30
CA SER A 269 2.75 -24.95 8.81
C SER A 269 3.83 -24.18 8.05
N GLY A 270 4.75 -23.52 8.76
CA GLY A 270 5.85 -22.79 8.13
C GLY A 270 6.78 -23.69 7.33
N ARG A 271 6.94 -24.95 7.76
CA ARG A 271 7.84 -25.94 7.12
C ARG A 271 7.42 -26.32 5.71
N ASP A 272 6.13 -26.61 5.50
CA ASP A 272 5.66 -27.27 4.25
C ASP A 272 4.33 -26.73 3.71
N GLY A 273 3.74 -25.74 4.38
CA GLY A 273 2.46 -25.15 4.01
C GLY A 273 1.27 -26.08 4.26
N ARG A 274 1.40 -27.19 4.98
CA ARG A 274 0.23 -28.00 5.37
C ARG A 274 -0.72 -27.15 6.19
N GLU A 275 -2.01 -27.18 5.87
CA GLU A 275 -3.02 -26.51 6.71
C GLU A 275 -3.10 -27.19 8.08
N ILE A 276 -2.96 -26.40 9.13
CA ILE A 276 -3.10 -26.84 10.52
C ILE A 276 -4.58 -26.78 10.90
N PHE A 277 -5.21 -25.61 10.70
CA PHE A 277 -6.66 -25.43 10.78
C PHE A 277 -7.09 -24.14 10.05
N SER A 278 -8.41 -23.93 9.98
CA SER A 278 -9.04 -22.70 9.50
C SER A 278 -10.15 -22.25 10.45
N ILE A 279 -10.38 -20.94 10.53
CA ILE A 279 -11.45 -20.34 11.32
C ILE A 279 -12.38 -19.58 10.37
N GLU A 280 -13.68 -19.91 10.43
CA GLU A 280 -14.74 -19.15 9.77
C GLU A 280 -15.17 -18.00 10.69
N GLY A 281 -15.30 -16.80 10.13
CA GLY A 281 -15.75 -15.63 10.86
C GLY A 281 -17.18 -15.80 11.41
N PRO A 282 -17.45 -15.36 12.64
CA PRO A 282 -18.75 -15.59 13.30
C PRO A 282 -19.94 -14.88 12.64
N ASP A 283 -19.68 -13.93 11.73
CA ASP A 283 -20.70 -13.27 10.94
C ASP A 283 -20.47 -13.47 9.44
N SER A 284 -21.40 -14.17 8.78
CA SER A 284 -21.42 -14.38 7.33
C SER A 284 -21.46 -13.09 6.47
N THR A 285 -21.79 -11.95 7.08
CA THR A 285 -21.77 -10.61 6.45
C THR A 285 -20.58 -9.77 6.90
N GLY A 286 -19.81 -10.28 7.86
CA GLY A 286 -18.55 -9.71 8.30
C GLY A 286 -17.46 -9.82 7.24
N VAL A 287 -16.37 -9.15 7.53
CA VAL A 287 -15.12 -9.18 6.75
C VAL A 287 -14.01 -9.67 7.67
N PHE A 288 -14.27 -10.83 8.30
CA PHE A 288 -13.38 -11.45 9.26
C PHE A 288 -12.02 -11.73 8.61
N GLY A 289 -10.94 -11.37 9.30
CA GLY A 289 -9.61 -11.45 8.71
C GLY A 289 -9.30 -10.28 7.77
N SER A 290 -9.86 -9.09 7.99
CA SER A 290 -9.43 -7.92 7.21
C SER A 290 -7.96 -7.56 7.46
N HIS A 291 -7.45 -7.93 8.64
CA HIS A 291 -6.05 -7.92 9.04
C HIS A 291 -5.88 -9.01 10.12
N VAL A 292 -4.73 -9.68 10.16
CA VAL A 292 -4.37 -10.72 11.13
C VAL A 292 -2.98 -10.42 11.71
N LYS A 293 -2.68 -10.90 12.91
CA LYS A 293 -1.34 -10.82 13.51
C LYS A 293 -1.10 -11.94 14.53
N GLY A 294 -0.01 -12.69 14.41
CA GLY A 294 0.51 -13.50 15.51
C GLY A 294 1.00 -12.61 16.64
N ILE A 295 0.55 -12.85 17.86
CA ILE A 295 0.84 -12.02 19.04
C ILE A 295 1.74 -12.74 20.06
N GLY A 296 2.29 -13.90 19.71
CA GLY A 296 3.04 -14.77 20.62
C GLY A 296 2.12 -15.51 21.58
N ASP A 297 2.70 -16.21 22.57
CA ASP A 297 1.95 -16.99 23.56
C ASP A 297 1.30 -16.06 24.61
N ALA A 298 0.08 -15.62 24.33
CA ALA A 298 -0.63 -14.63 25.13
C ALA A 298 -1.36 -15.25 26.33
N ASN A 299 -1.65 -16.56 26.27
CA ASN A 299 -2.30 -17.30 27.35
C ASN A 299 -1.33 -18.16 28.21
N GLY A 300 -0.07 -18.29 27.80
CA GLY A 300 0.96 -19.06 28.50
C GLY A 300 0.87 -20.58 28.28
N ASP A 301 0.26 -21.04 27.19
CA ASP A 301 0.07 -22.47 26.90
C ASP A 301 1.21 -23.10 26.08
N GLY A 302 2.19 -22.29 25.66
CA GLY A 302 3.38 -22.69 24.92
C GLY A 302 3.23 -22.63 23.40
N TYR A 303 2.10 -22.19 22.86
CA TYR A 303 1.84 -22.05 21.42
C TYR A 303 1.61 -20.59 21.05
N GLY A 304 1.93 -20.22 19.81
CA GLY A 304 1.69 -18.85 19.32
C GLY A 304 0.20 -18.53 19.18
N ASP A 305 -0.29 -17.48 19.83
CA ASP A 305 -1.67 -16.99 19.68
C ASP A 305 -1.75 -15.93 18.58
N PHE A 306 -2.97 -15.63 18.10
CA PHE A 306 -3.16 -14.64 17.04
C PHE A 306 -4.43 -13.80 17.21
N LEU A 307 -4.33 -12.58 16.68
CA LEU A 307 -5.33 -11.53 16.68
C LEU A 307 -5.90 -11.35 15.27
N VAL A 308 -7.22 -11.29 15.17
CA VAL A 308 -7.98 -11.18 13.91
C VAL A 308 -8.93 -10.00 13.96
N GLY A 309 -8.85 -9.12 12.97
CA GLY A 309 -9.74 -7.97 12.82
C GLY A 309 -11.02 -8.28 12.04
N GLU A 310 -12.14 -7.72 12.48
CA GLU A 310 -13.45 -7.78 11.82
C GLU A 310 -14.16 -6.40 11.86
N PRO A 311 -13.74 -5.44 11.02
CA PRO A 311 -14.26 -4.06 11.03
C PRO A 311 -15.66 -3.91 10.43
N PHE A 312 -16.25 -4.99 9.91
CA PHE A 312 -17.49 -5.04 9.10
C PHE A 312 -17.49 -4.20 7.82
N GLN A 313 -16.60 -3.21 7.66
CA GLN A 313 -16.47 -2.39 6.46
C GLN A 313 -15.02 -2.42 5.95
N ILE A 314 -14.83 -2.72 4.66
CA ILE A 314 -13.54 -2.53 3.96
C ILE A 314 -13.72 -1.52 2.82
N TRP A 315 -12.90 -0.46 2.84
CA TRP A 315 -12.59 0.46 1.71
C TRP A 315 -13.63 0.49 0.57
N GLY A 316 -14.72 1.25 0.74
CA GLY A 316 -15.68 1.50 -0.35
C GLY A 316 -16.43 0.28 -0.91
N ALA A 317 -16.25 -0.91 -0.33
CA ALA A 317 -17.09 -2.07 -0.57
C ALA A 317 -18.35 -1.93 0.32
N PRO A 318 -19.56 -1.88 -0.26
CA PRO A 318 -20.76 -1.96 0.54
C PRO A 318 -20.81 -3.33 1.24
N ILE A 319 -21.06 -3.33 2.54
CA ILE A 319 -21.48 -4.52 3.29
C ILE A 319 -22.70 -5.08 2.55
N LYS A 320 -22.72 -6.39 2.29
CA LYS A 320 -23.94 -7.06 1.82
C LYS A 320 -25.00 -6.91 2.93
N GLY A 321 -25.87 -5.91 2.82
CA GLY A 321 -26.93 -5.63 3.79
C GLY A 321 -26.77 -4.27 4.46
N GLY A 322 -27.82 -3.46 4.44
CA GLY A 322 -27.79 -2.04 4.78
C GLY A 322 -27.45 -1.69 6.23
N THR A 323 -26.98 -0.44 6.36
CA THR A 323 -26.77 0.39 7.57
C THR A 323 -25.76 -0.12 8.61
N LEU A 324 -24.75 0.70 8.87
CA LEU A 324 -23.68 0.58 9.87
C LEU A 324 -24.23 0.42 11.30
N LEU A 325 -24.58 -0.79 11.71
CA LEU A 325 -25.09 -1.07 13.07
C LEU A 325 -24.05 -1.66 14.03
N ARG A 326 -22.83 -1.92 13.56
CA ARG A 326 -21.77 -2.54 14.37
C ARG A 326 -20.55 -1.65 14.46
N SER A 327 -19.88 -1.71 15.60
CA SER A 327 -18.69 -0.90 15.87
C SER A 327 -17.40 -1.48 15.28
N GLY A 328 -17.42 -2.75 14.85
CA GLY A 328 -16.21 -3.50 14.53
C GLY A 328 -15.78 -4.38 15.71
N ARG A 329 -15.10 -5.48 15.42
CA ARG A 329 -14.60 -6.43 16.42
C ARG A 329 -13.14 -6.77 16.17
N ALA A 330 -12.47 -7.23 17.23
CA ALA A 330 -11.21 -7.93 17.14
C ALA A 330 -11.26 -9.17 18.03
N HIS A 331 -10.70 -10.27 17.54
CA HIS A 331 -10.77 -11.58 18.16
C HIS A 331 -9.35 -12.09 18.42
N ILE A 332 -9.08 -12.59 19.62
CA ILE A 332 -7.84 -13.30 19.93
C ILE A 332 -8.19 -14.78 20.04
N TYR A 333 -7.43 -15.63 19.36
CA TYR A 333 -7.58 -17.07 19.39
C TYR A 333 -6.30 -17.73 19.89
N SER A 334 -6.47 -18.86 20.57
CA SER A 334 -5.36 -19.73 20.91
C SER A 334 -4.82 -20.39 19.65
N GLY A 335 -3.49 -20.38 19.50
CA GLY A 335 -2.82 -21.16 18.46
C GLY A 335 -3.13 -22.64 18.55
N ARG A 336 -3.08 -23.16 19.77
CA ARG A 336 -3.09 -24.60 20.04
C ARG A 336 -4.33 -25.32 19.52
N ASP A 337 -5.50 -24.71 19.65
CA ASP A 337 -6.78 -25.38 19.39
C ASP A 337 -7.85 -24.47 18.75
N ALA A 338 -7.47 -23.27 18.32
CA ALA A 338 -8.36 -22.26 17.74
C ALA A 338 -9.51 -21.81 18.67
N SER A 339 -9.41 -22.03 19.99
CA SER A 339 -10.37 -21.50 20.95
C SER A 339 -10.28 -19.98 21.07
N GLU A 340 -11.42 -19.30 21.19
CA GLU A 340 -11.48 -17.85 21.33
C GLU A 340 -11.10 -17.43 22.76
N LEU A 341 -10.01 -16.67 22.90
CA LEU A 341 -9.46 -16.20 24.17
C LEU A 341 -10.06 -14.85 24.60
N LEU A 342 -10.30 -13.95 23.65
CA LEU A 342 -10.83 -12.61 23.91
C LEU A 342 -11.56 -12.05 22.68
N VAL A 343 -12.67 -11.33 22.91
CA VAL A 343 -13.35 -10.53 21.88
C VAL A 343 -13.52 -9.11 22.36
N LEU A 344 -13.10 -8.17 21.53
CA LEU A 344 -13.21 -6.73 21.77
C LEU A 344 -14.12 -6.11 20.72
N SER A 345 -14.78 -5.00 21.09
CA SER A 345 -15.66 -4.26 20.21
C SER A 345 -15.34 -2.77 20.24
N GLY A 346 -15.56 -2.08 19.11
CA GLY A 346 -15.42 -0.62 19.06
C GLY A 346 -16.47 0.09 19.91
N GLU A 347 -16.22 1.37 20.19
CA GLU A 347 -17.04 2.20 21.09
C GLU A 347 -18.44 2.46 20.52
N ASN A 348 -18.51 2.78 19.22
CA ASN A 348 -19.73 3.22 18.55
C ASN A 348 -19.91 2.52 17.20
N ALA A 349 -21.17 2.36 16.79
CA ALA A 349 -21.47 1.82 15.48
C ALA A 349 -20.83 2.65 14.35
N GLY A 350 -20.13 2.00 13.42
CA GLY A 350 -19.44 2.65 12.32
C GLY A 350 -17.96 2.97 12.56
N ASP A 351 -17.43 2.75 13.77
CA ASP A 351 -16.03 3.00 14.13
C ASP A 351 -15.03 2.20 13.26
N ALA A 352 -15.49 1.06 12.72
CA ALA A 352 -14.69 0.10 11.97
C ALA A 352 -13.51 -0.45 12.80
N PHE A 353 -13.75 -0.69 14.10
CA PHE A 353 -12.77 -1.28 15.02
C PHE A 353 -12.30 -2.66 14.55
N GLY A 354 -11.01 -2.95 14.72
CA GLY A 354 -10.38 -4.15 14.14
C GLY A 354 -9.91 -3.93 12.71
N ARG A 355 -9.81 -2.67 12.24
CA ARG A 355 -9.42 -2.36 10.87
C ARG A 355 -7.99 -2.79 10.55
N ALA A 356 -7.10 -2.43 11.46
CA ALA A 356 -5.70 -2.81 11.48
C ALA A 356 -5.40 -3.34 12.87
N VAL A 357 -4.53 -4.34 12.95
CA VAL A 357 -4.12 -4.96 14.21
C VAL A 357 -2.61 -5.12 14.22
N ALA A 358 -2.02 -5.04 15.40
CA ALA A 358 -0.63 -5.37 15.66
C ALA A 358 -0.51 -6.00 17.05
N GLY A 359 0.55 -6.73 17.31
CA GLY A 359 0.77 -7.33 18.62
C GLY A 359 2.00 -8.20 18.67
N GLN A 360 2.51 -8.39 19.88
CA GLN A 360 3.62 -9.27 20.20
C GLN A 360 3.64 -9.57 21.70
N THR A 361 4.27 -10.68 22.07
CA THR A 361 4.54 -11.04 23.47
C THR A 361 6.04 -10.98 23.70
N VAL A 362 6.45 -10.16 24.67
CA VAL A 362 7.85 -9.99 25.10
C VAL A 362 7.92 -10.24 26.59
N ASP A 363 8.81 -11.14 27.02
CA ASP A 363 9.01 -11.51 28.42
C ASP A 363 7.70 -11.85 29.16
N GLY A 364 6.81 -12.58 28.49
CA GLY A 364 5.51 -13.01 29.02
C GLY A 364 4.46 -11.90 29.14
N THR A 365 4.73 -10.70 28.61
CA THR A 365 3.77 -9.61 28.51
C THR A 365 3.34 -9.44 27.07
N THR A 366 2.05 -9.60 26.81
CA THR A 366 1.47 -9.36 25.48
C THR A 366 1.10 -7.90 25.34
N TYR A 367 1.54 -7.25 24.28
CA TYR A 367 1.03 -5.96 23.85
C TYR A 367 0.31 -6.15 22.52
N PHE A 368 -0.85 -5.53 22.37
CA PHE A 368 -1.54 -5.52 21.09
C PHE A 368 -2.28 -4.22 20.85
N MET A 369 -2.44 -3.88 19.58
CA MET A 369 -3.00 -2.64 19.10
C MET A 369 -4.16 -2.93 18.17
N ILE A 370 -5.23 -2.14 18.29
CA ILE A 370 -6.39 -2.25 17.41
C ILE A 370 -6.75 -0.86 16.89
N GLY A 371 -6.85 -0.74 15.57
CA GLY A 371 -7.22 0.48 14.88
C GLY A 371 -8.73 0.57 14.64
N ALA A 372 -9.27 1.78 14.79
CA ALA A 372 -10.64 2.12 14.48
C ALA A 372 -10.68 3.49 13.75
N PRO A 373 -10.58 3.52 12.42
CA PRO A 373 -10.34 4.75 11.65
C PRO A 373 -11.47 5.78 11.70
N ASN A 374 -12.68 5.37 12.10
CA ASN A 374 -13.82 6.28 12.20
C ASN A 374 -14.19 6.62 13.64
N ALA A 375 -13.43 6.12 14.62
CA ALA A 375 -13.68 6.38 16.04
C ALA A 375 -13.20 7.78 16.46
N GLY A 376 -13.55 8.15 17.69
CA GLY A 376 -13.07 9.35 18.34
C GLY A 376 -13.69 10.66 17.81
N PRO A 377 -13.18 11.82 18.28
CA PRO A 377 -13.75 13.11 17.94
C PRO A 377 -13.69 13.40 16.43
N ASN A 378 -14.83 13.76 15.83
CA ASN A 378 -14.97 14.06 14.41
C ASN A 378 -14.63 12.90 13.45
N ASN A 379 -14.65 11.64 13.94
CA ASN A 379 -14.37 10.43 13.16
C ASN A 379 -13.00 10.45 12.48
N ARG A 380 -11.97 10.88 13.21
CA ARG A 380 -10.58 10.97 12.70
C ARG A 380 -9.73 9.74 13.00
N GLY A 381 -10.33 8.78 13.70
CA GLY A 381 -9.73 7.50 14.04
C GLY A 381 -9.05 7.49 15.39
N ARG A 382 -8.97 6.29 15.98
CA ARG A 382 -8.24 5.99 17.21
C ARG A 382 -7.44 4.71 17.04
N THR A 383 -6.36 4.61 17.80
CA THR A 383 -5.67 3.34 18.01
C THR A 383 -5.68 3.00 19.49
N TYR A 384 -6.19 1.82 19.81
CA TYR A 384 -6.31 1.32 21.18
C TYR A 384 -5.15 0.39 21.46
N VAL A 385 -4.40 0.65 22.52
CA VAL A 385 -3.28 -0.19 22.95
C VAL A 385 -3.70 -0.96 24.19
N TYR A 386 -3.47 -2.26 24.18
CA TYR A 386 -3.80 -3.19 25.25
C TYR A 386 -2.54 -3.86 25.77
N LYS A 387 -2.61 -4.26 27.04
CA LYS A 387 -1.55 -4.98 27.75
C LYS A 387 -2.14 -6.21 28.40
N ASN A 388 -1.60 -7.37 28.05
CA ASN A 388 -2.14 -8.71 28.31
C ASN A 388 -3.58 -8.86 27.79
N LEU A 389 -4.18 -10.04 27.99
CA LEU A 389 -5.58 -10.29 27.66
C LEU A 389 -6.50 -9.45 28.58
N SER A 390 -6.78 -8.22 28.14
CA SER A 390 -7.54 -7.20 28.87
C SER A 390 -8.66 -6.66 28.00
N GLU A 391 -9.85 -6.49 28.59
CA GLU A 391 -10.98 -5.81 27.93
C GLU A 391 -10.83 -4.28 27.92
N THR A 392 -9.98 -3.73 28.78
CA THR A 392 -9.75 -2.29 28.89
C THR A 392 -8.44 -1.91 28.19
N PRO A 393 -8.45 -0.88 27.32
CA PRO A 393 -7.23 -0.33 26.77
C PRO A 393 -6.30 0.16 27.89
N PHE A 394 -5.00 -0.12 27.73
CA PHE A 394 -3.95 0.44 28.57
C PHE A 394 -3.81 1.95 28.32
N PHE A 395 -3.82 2.35 27.04
CA PHE A 395 -3.98 3.74 26.61
C PHE A 395 -4.56 3.82 25.19
N VAL A 396 -4.89 5.04 24.75
CA VAL A 396 -5.43 5.31 23.41
C VAL A 396 -4.57 6.38 22.74
N ILE A 397 -4.16 6.10 21.51
CA ILE A 397 -3.47 7.07 20.65
C ILE A 397 -4.53 7.83 19.85
N GLU A 398 -4.47 9.15 19.96
CA GLU A 398 -5.37 10.10 19.30
C GLU A 398 -4.64 10.87 18.20
N PRO A 399 -5.31 11.20 17.09
CA PRO A 399 -4.73 11.97 16.02
C PRO A 399 -4.65 13.45 16.37
N GLU A 400 -3.78 14.18 15.68
CA GLU A 400 -3.79 15.64 15.68
C GLU A 400 -4.94 16.21 14.85
N ASN A 401 -5.07 17.55 14.85
CA ASN A 401 -6.19 18.24 14.21
C ASN A 401 -6.30 18.02 12.69
N SER A 402 -5.21 17.63 12.04
CA SER A 402 -5.17 17.31 10.60
C SER A 402 -5.51 15.85 10.28
N GLY A 403 -5.70 15.01 11.30
CA GLY A 403 -5.93 13.59 11.13
C GLY A 403 -7.26 13.28 10.44
N ILE A 404 -7.27 12.16 9.73
CA ILE A 404 -8.35 11.72 8.86
C ILE A 404 -8.78 10.28 9.18
N SER A 405 -7.84 9.36 9.42
CA SER A 405 -8.16 7.93 9.55
C SER A 405 -7.12 7.13 10.36
N LEU A 406 -6.69 7.65 11.51
CA LEU A 406 -5.70 6.98 12.36
C LEU A 406 -6.10 5.53 12.67
N GLY A 407 -5.15 4.60 12.48
CA GLY A 407 -5.38 3.17 12.68
C GLY A 407 -6.14 2.50 11.52
N GLY A 408 -6.24 3.16 10.37
CA GLY A 408 -6.98 2.67 9.22
C GLY A 408 -6.28 1.60 8.37
N MET A 409 -4.96 1.42 8.50
CA MET A 409 -4.21 0.46 7.68
C MET A 409 -2.96 -0.13 8.34
N PHE A 410 -2.06 0.70 8.88
CA PHE A 410 -0.77 0.26 9.43
C PHE A 410 -0.65 0.57 10.91
N LEU A 411 -0.40 -0.48 11.69
CA LEU A 411 -0.03 -0.47 13.10
C LEU A 411 1.15 -1.41 13.26
N SER A 412 2.00 -1.16 14.25
CA SER A 412 3.10 -2.06 14.57
C SER A 412 3.62 -1.85 15.99
N ILE A 413 4.34 -2.85 16.46
CA ILE A 413 5.16 -2.76 17.66
C ILE A 413 6.62 -2.83 17.17
N VAL A 414 7.35 -1.72 17.29
CA VAL A 414 8.56 -1.42 16.51
C VAL A 414 9.88 -1.69 17.25
N GLY A 415 9.82 -2.44 18.35
CA GLY A 415 10.97 -2.62 19.25
C GLY A 415 11.10 -1.49 20.28
N ASP A 416 12.19 -1.49 21.04
CA ASP A 416 12.46 -0.55 22.14
C ASP A 416 13.20 0.69 21.62
N VAL A 417 12.42 1.71 21.26
CA VAL A 417 12.92 2.93 20.59
C VAL A 417 13.56 3.87 21.61
N ASN A 418 13.14 3.83 22.87
CA ASN A 418 13.64 4.70 23.94
C ASN A 418 14.59 4.01 24.94
N ALA A 419 14.89 2.73 24.74
CA ALA A 419 15.72 1.88 25.59
C ALA A 419 15.19 1.74 27.04
N ASP A 420 13.86 1.68 27.22
CA ASP A 420 13.22 1.50 28.53
C ASP A 420 12.95 0.03 28.92
N GLY A 421 13.30 -0.91 28.03
CA GLY A 421 13.07 -2.34 28.16
C GLY A 421 11.67 -2.78 27.72
N THR A 422 10.83 -1.87 27.24
CA THR A 422 9.49 -2.16 26.73
C THR A 422 9.42 -1.80 25.25
N PRO A 423 8.84 -2.66 24.41
CA PRO A 423 8.69 -2.32 23.01
C PRO A 423 7.61 -1.24 22.80
N ASP A 424 7.77 -0.44 21.75
CA ASP A 424 7.03 0.79 21.50
C ASP A 424 6.02 0.67 20.37
N MET A 425 5.04 1.58 20.39
CA MET A 425 3.80 1.48 19.62
C MET A 425 3.82 2.46 18.44
N TYR A 426 3.74 1.93 17.21
CA TYR A 426 3.62 2.70 15.98
C TYR A 426 2.19 2.71 15.47
N ALA A 427 1.66 3.92 15.20
CA ALA A 427 0.35 4.11 14.62
C ALA A 427 0.39 5.08 13.43
N SER A 428 -0.20 4.67 12.31
CA SER A 428 -0.25 5.46 11.08
C SER A 428 -1.61 6.10 10.83
N ASP A 429 -1.57 7.35 10.37
CA ASP A 429 -2.63 8.03 9.65
C ASP A 429 -2.11 8.51 8.28
N TRP A 430 -1.97 7.58 7.34
CA TRP A 430 -1.47 7.85 5.99
C TRP A 430 -2.32 8.87 5.20
N ALA A 431 -3.58 9.06 5.60
CA ALA A 431 -4.49 10.01 4.99
C ALA A 431 -4.44 11.41 5.64
N ASP A 432 -3.65 11.60 6.70
CA ASP A 432 -3.48 12.88 7.39
C ASP A 432 -3.23 14.03 6.41
N SER A 433 -3.82 15.18 6.73
CA SER A 433 -3.94 16.30 5.79
C SER A 433 -3.05 17.51 6.13
N ALA A 434 -1.99 17.34 6.92
CA ALA A 434 -1.22 18.45 7.48
C ALA A 434 -0.62 19.42 6.44
N LEU A 435 -0.23 18.93 5.27
CA LEU A 435 0.28 19.73 4.14
C LEU A 435 -0.63 19.65 2.91
N GLY A 436 -1.89 19.24 3.11
CA GLY A 436 -2.84 18.89 2.05
C GLY A 436 -3.20 17.41 2.10
N ALA A 437 -4.18 17.00 1.29
CA ALA A 437 -4.73 15.65 1.37
C ALA A 437 -3.66 14.56 1.24
N SER A 438 -3.75 13.52 2.07
CA SER A 438 -2.81 12.38 2.07
C SER A 438 -1.34 12.80 2.16
N THR A 439 -1.05 13.82 2.99
CA THR A 439 0.34 14.09 3.41
C THR A 439 0.87 12.89 4.17
N GLY A 440 0.04 12.34 5.06
CA GLY A 440 0.39 11.20 5.88
C GLY A 440 1.20 11.58 7.12
N ARG A 441 0.97 10.83 8.20
CA ARG A 441 1.55 11.07 9.51
C ARG A 441 1.64 9.78 10.33
N ILE A 442 2.66 9.69 11.17
CA ILE A 442 2.84 8.57 12.09
C ILE A 442 3.04 9.08 13.51
N TYR A 443 2.76 8.21 14.47
CA TYR A 443 3.00 8.44 15.88
C TYR A 443 3.71 7.24 16.49
N VAL A 444 4.74 7.49 17.28
CA VAL A 444 5.41 6.48 18.11
C VAL A 444 5.20 6.82 19.58
N HIS A 445 4.71 5.86 20.36
CA HIS A 445 4.47 6.02 21.79
C HIS A 445 5.15 4.91 22.58
N SER A 446 5.64 5.24 23.78
CA SER A 446 6.25 4.26 24.68
C SER A 446 5.25 3.17 25.04
N GLY A 447 5.65 1.92 24.92
CA GLY A 447 4.82 0.80 25.40
C GLY A 447 4.73 0.72 26.92
N ALA A 448 5.67 1.36 27.64
CA ALA A 448 5.72 1.33 29.09
C ALA A 448 4.60 2.15 29.74
N ASP A 449 4.31 3.34 29.18
CA ASP A 449 3.37 4.29 29.80
C ASP A 449 2.50 5.10 28.81
N GLY A 450 2.66 4.90 27.50
CA GLY A 450 1.93 5.63 26.47
C GLY A 450 2.46 7.05 26.20
N THR A 451 3.63 7.41 26.71
CA THR A 451 4.28 8.69 26.41
C THR A 451 4.61 8.78 24.93
N ARG A 452 4.25 9.88 24.27
CA ARG A 452 4.61 10.11 22.86
C ARG A 452 6.12 10.33 22.72
N LEU A 453 6.76 9.47 21.93
CA LEU A 453 8.19 9.54 21.63
C LEU A 453 8.45 10.36 20.37
N HIS A 454 7.82 9.99 19.25
CA HIS A 454 8.03 10.63 17.95
C HIS A 454 6.73 10.92 17.20
N VAL A 455 6.78 11.95 16.34
CA VAL A 455 5.75 12.24 15.33
C VAL A 455 6.43 12.69 14.06
N PHE A 456 6.20 11.96 12.97
CA PHE A 456 6.70 12.32 11.64
C PHE A 456 5.53 12.54 10.69
N LYS A 457 5.76 13.33 9.65
CA LYS A 457 4.79 13.61 8.58
C LYS A 457 5.48 13.57 7.22
N GLY A 458 4.69 13.37 6.17
CA GLY A 458 5.17 13.44 4.78
C GLY A 458 5.66 14.82 4.36
N GLU A 459 6.30 14.88 3.19
CA GLU A 459 6.93 16.08 2.65
C GLU A 459 5.92 16.97 1.91
N ALA A 460 4.93 16.37 1.25
CA ALA A 460 3.94 17.03 0.43
C ALA A 460 2.57 16.32 0.42
N ALA A 461 1.55 17.02 -0.07
CA ALA A 461 0.23 16.43 -0.32
C ALA A 461 0.34 15.30 -1.37
N GLY A 462 -0.37 14.19 -1.12
CA GLY A 462 -0.40 13.03 -2.02
C GLY A 462 0.76 12.06 -1.86
N ASP A 463 1.71 12.30 -0.95
CA ASP A 463 2.83 11.37 -0.70
C ASP A 463 2.37 10.05 -0.08
N GLY A 464 1.32 10.10 0.74
CA GLY A 464 0.83 8.96 1.53
C GLY A 464 1.89 8.44 2.49
N PHE A 465 2.55 9.31 3.26
CA PHE A 465 3.56 8.92 4.25
C PHE A 465 2.97 8.12 5.42
N GLY A 466 3.74 7.18 5.96
CA GLY A 466 3.34 6.37 7.11
C GLY A 466 2.89 4.96 6.75
N ILE A 467 3.33 4.45 5.61
CA ILE A 467 3.00 3.11 5.12
C ILE A 467 4.09 2.13 5.58
N GLY A 468 3.70 0.86 5.78
CA GLY A 468 4.58 -0.20 6.30
C GLY A 468 4.47 -0.39 7.82
N ILE A 469 5.09 -1.44 8.34
CA ILE A 469 5.07 -1.79 9.78
C ILE A 469 6.24 -1.17 10.57
N SER A 470 7.12 -0.41 9.93
CA SER A 470 8.13 0.45 10.59
C SER A 470 9.13 -0.21 11.54
N ASP A 471 9.19 -1.55 11.58
CA ASP A 471 10.19 -2.29 12.34
C ASP A 471 11.49 -2.36 11.53
N ALA A 472 12.55 -1.67 12.00
CA ALA A 472 13.88 -1.69 11.38
C ALA A 472 14.96 -2.35 12.24
N GLY A 473 14.68 -2.60 13.52
CA GLY A 473 15.70 -2.95 14.54
C GLY A 473 16.76 -1.86 14.74
N ASP A 474 17.75 -2.11 15.58
CA ASP A 474 18.91 -1.22 15.80
C ASP A 474 19.91 -1.27 14.61
N VAL A 475 19.75 -0.34 13.65
CA VAL A 475 20.50 -0.33 12.38
C VAL A 475 21.87 0.31 12.56
N ASP A 476 21.98 1.36 13.38
CA ASP A 476 23.26 2.05 13.63
C ASP A 476 24.03 1.56 14.87
N LYS A 477 23.47 0.60 15.61
CA LYS A 477 24.06 -0.07 16.78
C LYS A 477 24.26 0.87 17.97
N ASP A 478 23.34 1.81 18.16
CA ASP A 478 23.40 2.74 19.29
C ASP A 478 22.64 2.25 20.53
N GLY A 479 21.99 1.08 20.43
CA GLY A 479 21.23 0.43 21.49
C GLY A 479 19.74 0.80 21.53
N HIS A 480 19.24 1.48 20.49
CA HIS A 480 17.83 1.81 20.31
C HIS A 480 17.33 1.24 18.98
N ASP A 481 16.10 0.71 18.95
CA ASP A 481 15.52 0.25 17.69
C ASP A 481 15.12 1.43 16.79
N ASP A 482 15.49 1.37 15.51
CA ASP A 482 15.24 2.39 14.50
C ASP A 482 13.92 2.20 13.75
N LEU A 483 13.56 3.18 12.91
CA LEU A 483 12.28 3.23 12.22
C LEU A 483 12.46 3.34 10.70
N ILE A 484 11.82 2.45 9.94
CA ILE A 484 11.74 2.53 8.48
C ILE A 484 10.33 2.83 8.00
N VAL A 485 10.09 4.05 7.55
CA VAL A 485 8.76 4.52 7.14
C VAL A 485 8.72 4.80 5.65
N ALA A 486 7.62 4.48 4.98
CA ALA A 486 7.46 4.73 3.56
C ALA A 486 6.43 5.82 3.22
N ALA A 487 6.66 6.49 2.09
CA ALA A 487 5.71 7.31 1.35
C ALA A 487 5.59 6.74 -0.08
N TRP A 488 4.73 5.76 -0.25
CA TRP A 488 4.59 4.97 -1.47
C TRP A 488 4.18 5.76 -2.72
N GLN A 489 3.59 6.95 -2.58
CA GLN A 489 3.19 7.81 -3.70
C GLN A 489 4.08 9.02 -3.89
N TYR A 490 5.18 9.10 -3.12
CA TYR A 490 6.17 10.14 -3.28
C TYR A 490 6.57 10.30 -4.75
N SER A 491 6.52 11.53 -5.23
CA SER A 491 6.63 11.85 -6.66
C SER A 491 7.81 12.77 -7.01
N GLY A 492 8.78 12.92 -6.09
CA GLY A 492 9.91 13.83 -6.27
C GLY A 492 10.89 13.43 -7.38
N ALA A 493 11.12 12.13 -7.59
CA ALA A 493 12.03 11.61 -8.62
C ALA A 493 11.29 11.00 -9.82
N ALA A 494 10.17 10.34 -9.57
CA ALA A 494 9.28 9.78 -10.57
C ALA A 494 7.85 9.78 -10.01
N PRO A 495 6.81 10.00 -10.84
CA PRO A 495 5.43 10.03 -10.38
C PRO A 495 5.05 8.68 -9.76
N SER A 496 4.60 8.71 -8.51
CA SER A 496 4.34 7.51 -7.69
C SER A 496 5.52 6.52 -7.69
N GLY A 497 6.75 7.03 -7.70
CA GLY A 497 7.97 6.22 -7.57
C GLY A 497 8.14 5.69 -6.14
N GLY A 498 7.67 6.42 -5.15
CA GLY A 498 7.76 6.06 -3.74
C GLY A 498 9.09 6.45 -3.09
N LYS A 499 9.12 6.52 -1.76
CA LYS A 499 10.31 6.86 -0.99
C LYS A 499 10.29 6.20 0.39
N LEU A 500 11.44 5.71 0.83
CA LEU A 500 11.68 5.18 2.17
C LEU A 500 12.50 6.17 3.00
N TYR A 501 12.22 6.21 4.30
CA TYR A 501 12.90 7.04 5.29
C TYR A 501 13.34 6.15 6.44
N LEU A 502 14.65 6.08 6.67
CA LEU A 502 15.22 5.44 7.86
C LEU A 502 15.54 6.52 8.89
N HIS A 503 14.89 6.45 10.04
CA HIS A 503 15.04 7.38 11.15
C HIS A 503 15.66 6.69 12.36
N SER A 504 16.55 7.40 13.03
CA SER A 504 17.11 6.96 14.31
C SER A 504 15.99 6.88 15.34
N GLY A 505 15.86 5.74 16.01
CA GLY A 505 14.88 5.57 17.07
C GLY A 505 15.15 6.48 18.26
N ARG A 506 16.42 6.63 18.63
CA ARG A 506 16.82 7.46 19.76
C ARG A 506 16.54 8.95 19.57
N THR A 507 16.85 9.47 18.38
CA THR A 507 16.88 10.93 18.13
C THR A 507 15.76 11.42 17.22
N GLY A 508 15.16 10.53 16.43
CA GLY A 508 14.26 10.85 15.34
C GLY A 508 14.95 11.43 14.10
N GLU A 509 16.28 11.59 14.11
CA GLU A 509 17.03 12.14 12.98
C GLU A 509 16.96 11.21 11.77
N LEU A 510 16.85 11.81 10.58
CA LEU A 510 16.85 11.06 9.32
C LEU A 510 18.26 10.56 9.02
N MET A 511 18.43 9.24 9.02
CA MET A 511 19.70 8.57 8.75
C MET A 511 19.92 8.35 7.26
N ARG A 512 18.87 7.90 6.56
CA ARG A 512 18.94 7.53 5.14
C ARG A 512 17.60 7.64 4.45
N VAL A 513 17.64 7.82 3.13
CA VAL A 513 16.48 7.71 2.25
C VAL A 513 16.78 6.81 1.07
N TYR A 514 15.72 6.18 0.56
CA TYR A 514 15.73 5.47 -0.72
C TYR A 514 14.58 5.98 -1.57
N THR A 515 14.89 6.69 -2.65
CA THR A 515 13.90 7.30 -3.53
C THR A 515 13.77 6.48 -4.81
N GLY A 516 12.56 6.01 -5.09
CA GLY A 516 12.25 5.26 -6.32
C GLY A 516 12.27 6.18 -7.54
N LYS A 517 12.99 5.78 -8.59
CA LYS A 517 13.11 6.54 -9.84
C LYS A 517 12.30 5.97 -11.00
N ILE A 518 11.51 4.93 -10.76
CA ILE A 518 10.67 4.28 -11.76
C ILE A 518 9.20 4.72 -11.61
N PRO A 519 8.59 5.34 -12.64
CA PRO A 519 7.20 5.77 -12.59
C PRO A 519 6.22 4.64 -12.26
N GLY A 520 5.38 4.87 -11.24
CA GLY A 520 4.37 3.91 -10.80
C GLY A 520 4.90 2.69 -10.07
N GLU A 521 6.17 2.65 -9.69
CA GLU A 521 6.74 1.54 -8.93
C GLU A 521 6.11 1.38 -7.55
N THR A 522 5.71 2.48 -6.92
CA THR A 522 5.14 2.51 -5.56
C THR A 522 6.05 1.87 -4.51
N LEU A 523 7.33 2.27 -4.52
CA LEU A 523 8.32 1.80 -3.57
C LEU A 523 7.87 1.99 -2.12
N GLY A 524 7.96 0.94 -1.31
CA GLY A 524 7.58 0.98 0.10
C GLY A 524 6.07 0.88 0.31
N PHE A 525 5.37 0.14 -0.55
CA PHE A 525 3.97 -0.22 -0.28
C PHE A 525 3.84 -0.99 1.04
N ASP A 526 4.90 -1.70 1.42
CA ASP A 526 5.08 -2.34 2.70
C ASP A 526 6.59 -2.50 3.00
N THR A 527 6.97 -2.49 4.27
CA THR A 527 8.38 -2.50 4.71
C THR A 527 8.56 -3.16 6.08
N THR A 528 9.62 -3.95 6.22
CA THR A 528 10.03 -4.58 7.50
C THR A 528 11.52 -4.92 7.51
N GLY A 529 12.12 -4.98 8.69
CA GLY A 529 13.44 -5.58 8.92
C GLY A 529 13.40 -7.10 8.73
N MET A 530 14.49 -7.65 8.19
CA MET A 530 14.74 -9.09 8.01
C MET A 530 15.86 -9.61 8.89
N GLY A 531 16.51 -8.75 9.69
CA GLY A 531 17.80 -9.04 10.30
C GLY A 531 18.94 -9.03 9.29
N ASP A 532 20.12 -9.49 9.68
CA ASP A 532 21.32 -9.52 8.84
C ASP A 532 21.31 -10.75 7.92
N VAL A 533 20.65 -10.63 6.77
CA VAL A 533 20.49 -11.72 5.78
C VAL A 533 21.80 -12.01 5.07
N ASN A 534 22.67 -11.00 4.94
CA ASN A 534 23.90 -11.11 4.15
C ASN A 534 25.17 -11.34 4.98
N GLY A 535 25.09 -11.27 6.31
CA GLY A 535 26.20 -11.52 7.24
C GLY A 535 27.17 -10.36 7.40
N ASP A 536 26.76 -9.12 7.09
CA ASP A 536 27.61 -7.93 7.25
C ASP A 536 27.43 -7.20 8.58
N GLY A 537 26.55 -7.74 9.43
CA GLY A 537 26.24 -7.29 10.77
C GLY A 537 25.25 -6.14 10.82
N VAL A 538 24.60 -5.75 9.72
CA VAL A 538 23.58 -4.68 9.69
C VAL A 538 22.23 -5.30 9.33
N VAL A 539 21.13 -4.78 9.90
CA VAL A 539 19.78 -5.24 9.53
C VAL A 539 19.50 -4.91 8.07
N ASP A 540 19.05 -5.90 7.31
CA ASP A 540 18.57 -5.76 5.93
C ASP A 540 17.04 -5.58 5.92
N PHE A 541 16.51 -4.96 4.86
CA PHE A 541 15.09 -4.58 4.79
C PHE A 541 14.36 -5.31 3.67
N LEU A 542 13.23 -5.93 3.98
CA LEU A 542 12.26 -6.41 3.00
C LEU A 542 11.32 -5.26 2.62
N ILE A 543 11.29 -4.94 1.33
CA ILE A 543 10.51 -3.84 0.77
C ILE A 543 9.63 -4.36 -0.35
N THR A 544 8.39 -3.88 -0.40
CA THR A 544 7.48 -4.20 -1.50
C THR A 544 7.14 -3.01 -2.39
N SER A 545 6.70 -3.34 -3.59
CA SER A 545 6.26 -2.44 -4.65
C SER A 545 5.09 -3.11 -5.36
N ALA A 546 3.98 -3.25 -4.65
CA ALA A 546 2.83 -4.08 -5.06
C ALA A 546 2.22 -3.66 -6.40
N TRP A 547 2.41 -2.40 -6.82
CA TRP A 547 1.91 -1.90 -8.11
C TRP A 547 2.99 -1.76 -9.17
N SER A 548 4.20 -2.25 -8.89
CA SER A 548 5.27 -2.33 -9.87
C SER A 548 4.80 -3.00 -11.16
N VAL A 549 5.37 -2.52 -12.27
CA VAL A 549 4.97 -2.87 -13.62
C VAL A 549 5.87 -3.94 -14.26
N VAL A 550 6.64 -4.64 -13.42
CA VAL A 550 7.74 -5.53 -13.84
C VAL A 550 7.33 -6.62 -14.81
N ASN A 551 6.12 -7.16 -14.68
CA ASN A 551 5.53 -8.14 -15.59
C ASN A 551 4.17 -7.65 -16.10
N GLY A 552 4.06 -6.33 -16.32
CA GLY A 552 2.84 -5.66 -16.74
C GLY A 552 2.17 -4.88 -15.60
N TYR A 553 1.12 -4.13 -15.93
CA TYR A 553 0.46 -3.23 -15.00
C TYR A 553 0.05 -3.91 -13.69
N GLN A 554 0.51 -3.35 -12.55
CA GLN A 554 0.24 -3.87 -11.20
C GLN A 554 0.57 -5.36 -11.01
N SER A 555 1.60 -5.87 -11.69
CA SER A 555 2.09 -7.23 -11.41
C SER A 555 2.70 -7.33 -10.02
N GLY A 556 3.39 -6.27 -9.59
CA GLY A 556 4.04 -6.16 -8.30
C GLY A 556 5.43 -6.81 -8.25
N ARG A 557 6.24 -6.37 -7.28
CA ARG A 557 7.55 -6.94 -6.95
C ARG A 557 7.90 -6.70 -5.48
N MET A 558 8.86 -7.45 -4.97
CA MET A 558 9.48 -7.23 -3.66
C MET A 558 10.96 -7.55 -3.71
N PHE A 559 11.72 -7.05 -2.74
CA PHE A 559 13.16 -7.28 -2.68
C PHE A 559 13.69 -7.10 -1.27
N ILE A 560 14.85 -7.72 -1.02
CA ILE A 560 15.65 -7.43 0.16
C ILE A 560 16.71 -6.40 -0.23
N LEU A 561 16.72 -5.29 0.49
CA LEU A 561 17.67 -4.19 0.37
C LEU A 561 18.67 -4.26 1.52
N SER A 562 19.95 -4.12 1.20
CA SER A 562 20.99 -4.10 2.23
C SER A 562 20.85 -2.87 3.13
N GLY A 563 21.02 -3.05 4.45
CA GLY A 563 21.00 -1.93 5.39
C GLY A 563 22.22 -1.01 5.35
N ARG A 564 23.29 -1.44 4.68
CA ARG A 564 24.61 -0.81 4.72
C ARG A 564 24.82 0.37 3.80
#